data_AF-A0A2R6DN92-F1
#
_entry.id   AF-A0A2R6DN92-F1
#
_cell.length_a   1.000
_cell.length_b   1.000
_cell.length_c   1.000
_cell.angle_alpha   90.00
_cell.angle_beta   90.00
_cell.angle_gamma   90.00
#
_symmetry.space_group_name_H-M   'P 1'
#
loop_
_entity.id
_entity.type
_entity.pdbx_description
1 polymer ?
#
loop_
_entity_poly.entity_id
_entity_poly.type
_entity_poly.pdbx_seq_one_letter_code
_entity_poly.pdbx_strand_id
1 'polypeptide(L)' 'VRTDPYTPSDGEYECIGCGHRTAGEAGRCPDCGADLKNISVPRE' A
#
# COMPACT_ATOMS: atom_id res chain seq x y z
N VAL A 1 -7.09 -14.15 -24.97
CA VAL A 1 -6.78 -14.13 -23.53
C VAL A 1 -7.09 -12.73 -23.02
N ARG A 2 -8.06 -12.57 -22.12
CA ARG A 2 -8.32 -11.27 -21.48
C ARG A 2 -7.51 -11.32 -20.20
N THR A 3 -6.26 -10.87 -20.28
CA THR A 3 -5.45 -10.67 -19.08
C THR A 3 -5.98 -9.40 -18.48
N ASP A 4 -6.90 -9.53 -17.53
CA ASP A 4 -7.26 -8.44 -16.65
C ASP A 4 -5.95 -8.02 -15.95
N PRO A 5 -5.43 -6.79 -16.15
CA PRO A 5 -4.30 -6.29 -15.37
C PRO A 5 -4.74 -5.93 -13.95
N TYR A 6 -5.81 -6.57 -13.45
CA TYR A 6 -6.24 -6.45 -12.08
C TYR A 6 -5.34 -7.37 -11.29
N THR A 7 -4.11 -6.92 -11.02
CA THR A 7 -3.29 -7.48 -9.96
C THR A 7 -3.94 -7.00 -8.66
N PRO A 8 -4.63 -7.85 -7.89
CA PRO A 8 -5.28 -7.43 -6.65
C PRO A 8 -4.25 -7.19 -5.52
N SER A 9 -3.04 -6.74 -5.84
CA SER A 9 -1.86 -6.86 -4.96
C SER A 9 -1.17 -5.54 -4.61
N ASP A 10 -1.44 -4.45 -5.33
CA ASP A 10 -0.96 -3.13 -4.89
C ASP A 10 -1.95 -2.58 -3.87
N GLY A 11 -1.81 -3.03 -2.63
CA GLY A 11 -2.41 -2.33 -1.52
C GLY A 11 -1.86 -0.90 -1.47
N GLU A 12 -2.71 0.10 -1.24
CA GLU A 12 -2.27 1.39 -0.76
C GLU A 12 -1.84 1.20 0.68
N TYR A 13 -0.63 1.64 0.98
CA TYR A 13 -0.09 1.67 2.32
C TYR A 13 0.18 3.11 2.72
N GLU A 14 -0.17 3.45 3.95
CA GLU A 14 0.10 4.74 4.56
C GLU A 14 1.08 4.56 5.72
N CYS A 15 2.13 5.36 5.73
CA CYS A 15 3.08 5.44 6.81
C CYS A 15 2.43 6.09 8.03
N ILE A 16 2.38 5.39 9.16
CA ILE A 16 1.80 5.92 10.40
C ILE A 16 2.67 6.96 11.10
N GLY A 17 3.93 7.11 10.68
CA GLY A 17 4.88 8.05 11.28
C GLY A 17 4.90 9.42 10.62
N CYS A 18 4.85 9.48 9.29
CA CYS A 18 4.92 10.73 8.53
C CYS A 18 3.73 10.97 7.59
N GLY A 19 2.81 10.01 7.45
CA GLY A 19 1.66 10.11 6.54
C GLY A 19 1.97 9.86 5.06
N HIS A 20 3.18 9.38 4.74
CA HIS A 20 3.55 9.07 3.37
C HIS A 20 2.75 7.88 2.80
N ARG A 21 2.17 8.03 1.61
CA ARG A 21 1.38 6.99 0.94
C ARG A 21 2.15 6.36 -0.21
N THR A 22 2.12 5.04 -0.30
CA THR A 22 2.75 4.26 -1.37
C THR A 22 1.82 3.13 -1.80
N ALA A 23 1.77 2.85 -3.10
CA ALA A 23 1.10 1.67 -3.65
C ALA A 23 2.16 0.59 -3.86
N GLY A 24 1.95 -0.61 -3.31
CA GLY A 24 2.90 -1.71 -3.48
C GLY A 24 2.90 -2.71 -2.34
N GLU A 25 4.07 -2.91 -1.74
CA GLU A 25 4.33 -3.94 -0.74
C GLU A 25 4.38 -3.38 0.69
N ALA A 26 3.85 -4.16 1.63
CA ALA A 26 3.88 -3.83 3.05
C ALA A 26 5.33 -3.82 3.56
N GLY A 27 5.67 -2.86 4.40
CA GLY A 27 7.02 -2.79 4.95
C GLY A 27 7.26 -1.56 5.80
N ARG A 28 8.44 -0.97 5.63
CA ARG A 28 8.90 0.19 6.40
C ARG A 28 9.03 1.38 5.48
N CYS A 29 8.57 2.54 5.93
CA CYS A 29 8.64 3.77 5.18
C CYS A 29 10.12 4.12 4.91
N PRO A 30 10.53 4.34 3.65
CA PRO A 30 11.91 4.65 3.31
C PRO A 30 12.33 6.06 3.76
N ASP A 31 11.36 6.93 4.04
CA ASP A 31 11.59 8.34 4.40
C ASP A 31 11.85 8.51 5.90
N CYS A 32 11.04 7.88 6.75
CA CYS A 32 11.12 8.04 8.20
C CYS A 32 11.40 6.76 8.98
N GLY A 33 11.36 5.59 8.32
CA GLY A 33 11.54 4.30 8.98
C GLY A 33 10.39 3.89 9.88
N ALA A 34 9.19 4.46 9.75
CA ALA A 34 8.00 3.97 10.47
C ALA A 34 7.27 2.89 9.67
N ASP A 35 6.40 2.12 10.32
CA ASP A 35 5.65 1.04 9.68
C ASP A 35 4.61 1.57 8.67
N LEU A 36 4.50 0.87 7.55
CA LEU A 36 3.50 1.11 6.51
C LEU A 36 2.24 0.29 6.84
N LYS A 37 1.11 0.98 7.02
CA LYS A 37 -0.19 0.36 7.29
C LYS A 37 -0.99 0.25 6.00
N ASN A 38 -1.48 -0.95 5.70
CA ASN A 38 -2.37 -1.17 4.57
C ASN A 38 -3.69 -0.41 4.81
N ILE A 39 -4.01 0.50 3.89
CA ILE A 39 -5.26 1.24 3.81
C ILE A 39 -6.09 0.85 2.58
N SER A 40 -5.57 -0.04 1.74
CA SER A 40 -6.34 -0.74 0.71
C SER A 40 -7.25 -1.77 1.34
N VAL A 41 -8.33 -1.26 1.93
CA VAL A 41 -9.50 -2.08 2.23
C VAL A 41 -10.61 -1.60 1.30
N PRO A 42 -11.09 -2.44 0.36
CA PRO A 42 -12.30 -2.14 -0.36
C PRO A 42 -13.45 -2.07 0.64
N ARG A 43 -14.24 -0.99 0.55
CA ARG A 43 -15.45 -0.84 1.35
C ARG A 43 -16.57 -1.55 0.60
N GLU A 44 -17.06 -2.65 1.15
CA GLU A 44 -18.29 -3.33 0.70
C GLU A 44 -19.53 -2.51 1.08
#